data_AF-A0AAV3JKF8-F1
#
_entry.id   AF-A0AAV3JKF8-F1
#
_cell.length_a   1.000
_cell.length_b   1.000
_cell.length_c   1.000
_cell.angle_alpha   90.00
_cell.angle_beta   90.00
_cell.angle_gamma   90.00
#
_symmetry.space_group_name_H-M   'P 1'
#
loop_
_entity.id
_entity.type
_entity.pdbx_description
1 polymer ?
#
loop_
_entity_poly.entity_id
_entity_poly.type
_entity_poly.pdbx_seq_one_letter_code
_entity_poly.pdbx_strand_id
1 'polypeptide(L)'
;MKFVGIVGSNAEQSYNRMLLEFIRKNFKTKFELEVLEIDDIPMFNQDQNWEESFQLRLLNNKITRADGVIIATPEHNHTITAALKSVLEWLSFAVHPLENKPVMIVGASYYDQGTSRAQIHLRKILDAPGVNAYTLPGNEFLLGKAKEAFDDNGNIINPGTVQFLETCLDNFIKYVGVVSSLRKPKAIESEDLYCQGQIDTTITGIDPDDPDWLDKAAEKVNAVEGDAYVKLDNGLLTVNQLNMFLNAMPFELTYADDNNQFLYYNNNHPDPDTMLGKRVREQVGNRMATVHGSLPPARMKNVEWVIGTLRNGNQEYVRTVVPGTPPEVINTHNYQAMYYPDGSYAGINEIIFNFKPWLDWYLQTTGQRLVGGTTAAPGASAVDATSSASTSTGDAPVNQATDATSGASEH
;
A
#
# COMPACT_ATOMS: atom_id res chain seq x y z
N MET A 1 -6.60 1.49 6.18
CA MET A 1 -6.96 1.06 4.82
C MET A 1 -6.81 2.25 3.91
N LYS A 2 -6.26 2.03 2.72
CA LYS A 2 -6.04 3.04 1.69
C LYS A 2 -6.96 2.78 0.51
N PHE A 3 -7.82 3.74 0.21
CA PHE A 3 -8.71 3.70 -0.96
C PHE A 3 -8.30 4.73 -1.99
N VAL A 4 -8.63 4.42 -3.24
CA VAL A 4 -8.55 5.36 -4.36
C VAL A 4 -9.98 5.71 -4.78
N GLY A 5 -10.28 7.01 -4.91
CA GLY A 5 -11.51 7.54 -5.46
C GLY A 5 -11.32 7.94 -6.91
N ILE A 6 -12.06 7.38 -7.86
CA ILE A 6 -12.00 7.77 -9.28
C ILE A 6 -13.17 8.69 -9.59
N VAL A 7 -12.87 9.92 -10.01
CA VAL A 7 -13.87 10.86 -10.51
C VAL A 7 -14.33 10.38 -11.90
N GLY A 8 -15.57 9.94 -12.06
CA GLY A 8 -16.11 9.43 -13.32
C GLY A 8 -16.44 10.51 -14.37
N SER A 9 -15.81 11.67 -14.32
CA SER A 9 -16.06 12.82 -15.19
C SER A 9 -14.76 13.55 -15.49
N ASN A 10 -14.59 14.00 -16.73
CA ASN A 10 -13.50 14.88 -17.17
C ASN A 10 -13.91 16.37 -17.20
N ALA A 11 -15.02 16.74 -16.55
CA ALA A 11 -15.45 18.13 -16.48
C ALA A 11 -14.69 18.90 -15.38
N GLU A 12 -14.38 20.17 -15.64
CA GLU A 12 -13.78 21.08 -14.66
C GLU A 12 -14.61 21.15 -13.36
N GLN A 13 -15.94 21.18 -13.50
CA GLN A 13 -16.88 21.12 -12.38
C GLN A 13 -17.60 19.78 -12.36
N SER A 14 -17.43 19.03 -11.27
CA SER A 14 -18.03 17.70 -11.10
C SER A 14 -18.61 17.53 -9.69
N TYR A 15 -19.91 17.27 -9.62
CA TYR A 15 -20.57 16.87 -8.36
C TYR A 15 -20.04 15.52 -7.84
N ASN A 16 -19.49 14.68 -8.72
CA ASN A 16 -18.90 13.41 -8.34
C ASN A 16 -17.51 13.58 -7.71
N ARG A 17 -16.74 14.58 -8.18
CA ARG A 17 -15.52 15.05 -7.51
C ARG A 17 -15.85 15.62 -6.13
N MET A 18 -16.82 16.51 -6.06
CA MET A 18 -17.27 17.09 -4.79
C MET A 18 -17.77 16.02 -3.81
N LEU A 19 -18.46 14.97 -4.29
CA LEU A 19 -18.86 13.82 -3.48
C LEU A 19 -17.65 13.04 -2.93
N LEU A 20 -16.64 12.73 -3.76
CA LEU A 20 -15.44 12.04 -3.29
C LEU A 20 -14.63 12.90 -2.31
N GLU A 21 -14.57 14.21 -2.55
CA GLU A 21 -13.92 15.17 -1.65
C GLU A 21 -14.64 15.27 -0.30
N PHE A 22 -15.98 15.28 -0.32
CA PHE A 22 -16.78 15.18 0.89
C PHE A 22 -16.46 13.90 1.66
N ILE A 23 -16.37 12.75 0.97
CA ILE A 23 -16.03 11.47 1.59
C ILE A 23 -14.63 11.54 2.22
N ARG A 24 -13.63 12.01 1.46
CA ARG A 24 -12.24 12.14 1.89
C ARG A 24 -12.14 12.99 3.16
N LYS A 25 -12.81 14.14 3.20
CA LYS A 25 -12.76 15.08 4.32
C LYS A 25 -13.45 14.54 5.57
N ASN A 26 -14.66 14.01 5.43
CA ASN A 26 -15.52 13.67 6.57
C ASN A 26 -15.23 12.28 7.16
N PHE A 27 -14.69 11.35 6.36
CA PHE A 27 -14.42 9.98 6.80
C PHE A 27 -12.91 9.67 6.93
N LYS A 28 -12.04 10.69 6.95
CA LYS A 28 -10.56 10.55 7.06
C LYS A 28 -10.05 9.75 8.26
N THR A 29 -10.86 9.63 9.32
CA THR A 29 -10.51 8.85 10.51
C THR A 29 -10.81 7.36 10.35
N LYS A 30 -11.65 6.98 9.37
CA LYS A 30 -11.99 5.59 9.06
C LYS A 30 -11.02 4.96 8.04
N PHE A 31 -10.66 5.73 7.01
CA PHE A 31 -9.75 5.30 5.95
C PHE A 31 -9.08 6.50 5.30
N GLU A 32 -7.97 6.24 4.61
CA GLU A 32 -7.34 7.19 3.70
C GLU A 32 -8.03 7.09 2.33
N LEU A 33 -8.35 8.22 1.71
CA LEU A 33 -8.91 8.29 0.36
C LEU A 33 -8.09 9.26 -0.50
N GLU A 34 -7.41 8.73 -1.51
CA GLU A 34 -6.75 9.51 -2.55
C GLU A 34 -7.70 9.69 -3.73
N VAL A 35 -8.08 10.93 -4.05
CA VAL A 35 -8.98 11.23 -5.17
C VAL A 35 -8.15 11.42 -6.44
N LEU A 36 -8.47 10.67 -7.49
CA LEU A 36 -7.80 10.68 -8.78
C LEU A 36 -8.76 11.15 -9.87
N GLU A 37 -8.25 12.04 -10.72
CA GLU A 37 -8.95 12.61 -11.86
C GLU A 37 -8.77 11.77 -13.12
N ILE A 38 -9.64 12.01 -14.11
CA ILE A 38 -9.58 11.35 -15.42
C ILE A 38 -9.62 12.33 -16.60
N ASP A 39 -9.45 13.62 -16.33
CA ASP A 39 -9.55 14.70 -17.32
C ASP A 39 -8.37 14.74 -18.31
N ASP A 40 -7.16 14.42 -17.84
CA ASP A 40 -5.93 14.41 -18.65
C ASP A 40 -5.58 13.04 -19.28
N ILE A 41 -6.57 12.18 -19.50
CA ILE A 41 -6.37 10.85 -20.08
C ILE A 41 -6.82 10.84 -21.54
N PRO A 42 -5.96 10.41 -22.49
CA PRO A 42 -6.36 10.31 -23.88
C PRO A 42 -7.49 9.30 -24.06
N MET A 43 -8.34 9.53 -25.07
CA MET A 43 -9.32 8.52 -25.49
C MET A 43 -8.58 7.21 -25.81
N PHE A 44 -9.18 6.09 -25.42
CA PHE A 44 -8.60 4.77 -25.63
C PHE A 44 -8.27 4.53 -27.10
N ASN A 45 -7.03 4.12 -27.34
CA ASN A 45 -6.53 3.68 -28.63
C ASN A 45 -5.54 2.54 -28.40
N GLN A 46 -5.88 1.34 -28.88
CA GLN A 46 -5.07 0.14 -28.71
C GLN A 46 -3.65 0.23 -29.31
N ASP A 47 -3.42 1.14 -30.26
CA ASP A 47 -2.13 1.33 -30.93
C ASP A 47 -1.18 2.22 -30.12
N GLN A 48 -1.67 2.90 -29.08
CA GLN A 48 -0.88 3.80 -28.24
C GLN A 48 -0.32 3.07 -27.01
N ASN A 49 0.93 3.39 -26.64
CA ASN A 49 1.55 2.84 -25.45
C ASN A 49 1.08 3.58 -24.19
N TRP A 50 0.43 2.87 -23.28
CA TRP A 50 -0.08 3.44 -22.03
C TRP A 50 1.04 3.95 -21.11
N GLU A 51 2.25 3.38 -21.18
CA GLU A 51 3.40 3.74 -20.35
C GLU A 51 3.88 5.19 -20.61
N GLU A 52 3.61 5.72 -21.80
CA GLU A 52 3.97 7.10 -22.16
C GLU A 52 3.06 8.13 -21.46
N SER A 53 1.87 7.72 -21.00
CA SER A 53 0.96 8.60 -20.27
C SER A 53 1.23 8.57 -18.77
N PHE A 54 1.68 9.71 -18.22
CA PHE A 54 1.83 9.88 -16.77
C PHE A 54 0.55 9.55 -16.00
N GLN A 55 -0.62 10.00 -16.48
CA GLN A 55 -1.88 9.79 -15.78
C GLN A 55 -2.33 8.32 -15.78
N LEU A 56 -2.07 7.59 -16.87
CA LEU A 56 -2.36 6.14 -16.90
C LEU A 56 -1.43 5.37 -15.97
N ARG A 57 -0.13 5.71 -15.93
CA ARG A 57 0.83 5.15 -14.96
C ARG A 57 0.39 5.43 -13.53
N LEU A 58 0.04 6.69 -13.23
CA LEU A 58 -0.48 7.10 -11.93
C LEU A 58 -1.69 6.29 -11.50
N LEU A 59 -2.74 6.23 -12.33
CA LEU A 59 -3.95 5.44 -12.02
C LEU A 59 -3.62 3.97 -11.80
N ASN A 60 -2.89 3.35 -12.73
CA ASN A 60 -2.55 1.93 -12.63
C ASN A 60 -1.82 1.61 -11.32
N ASN A 61 -0.80 2.39 -10.98
CA ASN A 61 0.04 2.16 -9.81
C ASN A 61 -0.73 2.41 -8.50
N LYS A 62 -1.51 3.50 -8.44
CA LYS A 62 -2.31 3.85 -7.27
C LYS A 62 -3.44 2.85 -7.03
N ILE A 63 -4.16 2.44 -8.08
CA ILE A 63 -5.21 1.42 -7.97
C ILE A 63 -4.63 0.08 -7.55
N THR A 64 -3.50 -0.33 -8.16
CA THR A 64 -2.82 -1.60 -7.84
C THR A 64 -2.56 -1.73 -6.35
N ARG A 65 -2.04 -0.66 -5.73
CA ARG A 65 -1.64 -0.60 -4.32
C ARG A 65 -2.78 -0.29 -3.34
N ALA A 66 -3.89 0.26 -3.82
CA ALA A 66 -5.04 0.54 -2.96
C ALA A 66 -5.67 -0.75 -2.43
N ASP A 67 -6.19 -0.73 -1.20
CA ASP A 67 -6.97 -1.83 -0.64
C ASP A 67 -8.29 -2.00 -1.39
N GLY A 68 -8.85 -0.89 -1.90
CA GLY A 68 -10.10 -0.86 -2.66
C GLY A 68 -10.30 0.46 -3.43
N VAL A 69 -11.27 0.47 -4.34
CA VAL A 69 -11.56 1.62 -5.20
C VAL A 69 -13.00 2.09 -5.00
N ILE A 70 -13.21 3.40 -4.95
CA ILE A 70 -14.54 4.03 -5.00
C ILE A 70 -14.67 4.77 -6.33
N ILE A 71 -15.57 4.34 -7.21
CA ILE A 71 -15.81 5.02 -8.48
C ILE A 71 -17.05 5.91 -8.33
N ALA A 72 -16.89 7.22 -8.48
CA ALA A 72 -17.99 8.17 -8.45
C ALA A 72 -18.45 8.51 -9.87
N THR A 73 -19.50 7.83 -10.35
CA THR A 73 -19.97 7.99 -11.73
C THR A 73 -21.13 8.98 -11.85
N PRO A 74 -21.08 9.98 -12.76
CA PRO A 74 -22.27 10.68 -13.23
C PRO A 74 -23.18 9.73 -14.03
N GLU A 75 -24.36 10.21 -14.39
CA GLU A 75 -25.24 9.57 -15.39
C GLU A 75 -25.42 10.48 -16.60
N HIS A 76 -24.97 10.02 -17.77
CA HIS A 76 -25.15 10.68 -19.06
C HIS A 76 -25.97 9.76 -19.96
N ASN A 77 -27.15 10.21 -20.42
CA ASN A 77 -28.02 9.45 -21.32
C ASN A 77 -28.27 7.99 -20.88
N HIS A 78 -28.53 7.78 -19.58
CA HIS A 78 -28.76 6.47 -18.97
C HIS A 78 -27.55 5.51 -18.96
N THR A 79 -26.32 6.05 -19.03
CA THR A 79 -25.08 5.30 -18.91
C THR A 79 -23.99 6.11 -18.20
N ILE A 80 -22.82 5.50 -18.01
CA ILE A 80 -21.60 6.14 -17.55
C ILE A 80 -21.09 7.15 -18.58
N THR A 81 -20.14 7.99 -18.18
CA THR A 81 -19.53 8.93 -19.13
C THR A 81 -18.63 8.21 -20.14
N ALA A 82 -18.51 8.79 -21.34
CA ALA A 82 -17.57 8.30 -22.36
C ALA A 82 -16.12 8.31 -21.84
N ALA A 83 -15.75 9.34 -21.07
CA ALA A 83 -14.43 9.44 -20.44
C ALA A 83 -14.18 8.27 -19.47
N LEU A 84 -15.11 7.99 -18.55
CA LEU A 84 -14.96 6.86 -17.62
C LEU A 84 -14.87 5.52 -18.37
N LYS A 85 -15.70 5.32 -19.40
CA LYS A 85 -15.62 4.09 -20.20
C LYS A 85 -14.26 3.92 -20.87
N SER A 86 -13.71 5.00 -21.43
CA SER A 86 -12.39 5.03 -22.06
C SER A 86 -11.27 4.71 -21.09
N VAL A 87 -11.28 5.30 -19.90
CA VAL A 87 -10.30 4.97 -18.83
C VAL A 87 -10.38 3.50 -18.45
N LEU A 88 -11.59 2.96 -18.31
CA LEU A 88 -11.76 1.54 -18.00
C LEU A 88 -11.19 0.63 -19.10
N GLU A 89 -11.28 1.01 -20.39
CA GLU A 89 -10.62 0.25 -21.47
C GLU A 89 -9.10 0.26 -21.33
N TRP A 90 -8.50 1.42 -21.04
CA TRP A 90 -7.05 1.51 -20.76
C TRP A 90 -6.62 0.58 -19.62
N LEU A 91 -7.42 0.54 -18.55
CA LEU A 91 -7.16 -0.26 -17.34
C LEU A 91 -7.67 -1.70 -17.44
N SER A 92 -8.02 -2.17 -18.64
CA SER A 92 -8.44 -3.55 -18.89
C SER A 92 -7.88 -4.15 -20.19
N PHE A 93 -6.97 -3.44 -20.88
CA PHE A 93 -6.38 -3.89 -22.14
C PHE A 93 -4.96 -4.43 -21.95
N ALA A 94 -4.00 -3.55 -21.64
CA ALA A 94 -2.59 -3.94 -21.42
C ALA A 94 -2.25 -4.14 -19.93
N VAL A 95 -3.02 -3.48 -19.05
CA VAL A 95 -2.89 -3.58 -17.59
C VAL A 95 -4.26 -3.88 -16.98
N HIS A 96 -4.26 -4.53 -15.82
CA HIS A 96 -5.49 -4.97 -15.14
C HIS A 96 -5.50 -4.63 -13.63
N PRO A 97 -5.31 -3.36 -13.23
CA PRO A 97 -5.20 -3.01 -11.81
C PRO A 97 -6.52 -3.20 -11.02
N LEU A 98 -7.66 -3.31 -11.72
CA LEU A 98 -8.98 -3.58 -11.14
C LEU A 98 -9.28 -5.07 -10.97
N GLU A 99 -8.47 -5.97 -11.51
CA GLU A 99 -8.68 -7.41 -11.39
C GLU A 99 -8.64 -7.84 -9.92
N ASN A 100 -9.70 -8.55 -9.49
CA ASN A 100 -9.93 -8.97 -8.11
C ASN A 100 -9.88 -7.82 -7.08
N LYS A 101 -10.00 -6.56 -7.52
CA LYS A 101 -10.00 -5.38 -6.65
C LYS A 101 -11.41 -5.18 -6.10
N PRO A 102 -11.59 -4.98 -4.78
CA PRO A 102 -12.89 -4.57 -4.26
C PRO A 102 -13.22 -3.15 -4.71
N VAL A 103 -14.41 -2.97 -5.29
CA VAL A 103 -14.90 -1.70 -5.85
C VAL A 103 -16.25 -1.33 -5.26
N MET A 104 -16.40 -0.09 -4.82
CA MET A 104 -17.69 0.53 -4.50
C MET A 104 -18.05 1.55 -5.58
N ILE A 105 -19.32 1.61 -5.95
CA ILE A 105 -19.83 2.63 -6.87
C ILE A 105 -20.66 3.62 -6.05
N VAL A 106 -20.39 4.91 -6.26
CA VAL A 106 -21.22 6.02 -5.78
C VAL A 106 -21.53 6.92 -6.95
N GLY A 107 -22.47 7.85 -6.78
CA GLY A 107 -22.62 8.88 -7.78
C GLY A 107 -23.65 9.94 -7.47
N ALA A 108 -23.44 11.12 -8.05
CA ALA A 108 -24.34 12.26 -7.98
C ALA A 108 -24.85 12.65 -9.38
N SER A 109 -26.14 12.98 -9.49
CA SER A 109 -26.77 13.48 -10.73
C SER A 109 -27.78 14.61 -10.45
N TYR A 110 -28.25 15.25 -11.52
CA TYR A 110 -29.11 16.44 -11.41
C TYR A 110 -30.56 16.15 -10.99
N TYR A 111 -31.05 14.93 -11.15
CA TYR A 111 -32.47 14.60 -10.96
C TYR A 111 -32.66 13.51 -9.92
N ASP A 112 -33.92 13.24 -9.57
CA ASP A 112 -34.31 12.43 -8.42
C ASP A 112 -33.80 10.99 -8.43
N GLN A 113 -33.59 10.42 -9.63
CA GLN A 113 -33.13 9.04 -9.80
C GLN A 113 -31.65 8.85 -9.45
N GLY A 114 -30.92 9.93 -9.16
CA GLY A 114 -29.48 9.87 -8.95
C GLY A 114 -28.79 9.24 -10.15
N THR A 115 -27.90 8.30 -9.90
CA THR A 115 -27.06 7.65 -10.93
C THR A 115 -27.47 6.20 -11.19
N SER A 116 -28.72 5.85 -10.88
CA SER A 116 -29.21 4.46 -10.84
C SER A 116 -28.86 3.65 -12.09
N ARG A 117 -29.04 4.19 -13.30
CA ARG A 117 -28.84 3.44 -14.55
C ARG A 117 -27.36 3.39 -14.91
N ALA A 118 -26.63 4.48 -14.67
CA ALA A 118 -25.18 4.52 -14.83
C ALA A 118 -24.48 3.50 -13.92
N GLN A 119 -24.88 3.39 -12.64
CA GLN A 119 -24.27 2.43 -11.72
C GLN A 119 -24.56 0.97 -12.11
N ILE A 120 -25.78 0.66 -12.59
CA ILE A 120 -26.10 -0.68 -13.09
C ILE A 120 -25.23 -1.02 -14.31
N HIS A 121 -25.07 -0.10 -15.25
CA HIS A 121 -24.23 -0.32 -16.42
C HIS A 121 -22.75 -0.43 -16.02
N LEU A 122 -22.25 0.45 -15.15
CA LEU A 122 -20.87 0.38 -14.64
C LEU A 122 -20.59 -0.97 -13.98
N ARG A 123 -21.51 -1.46 -13.13
CA ARG A 123 -21.38 -2.77 -12.48
C ARG A 123 -21.21 -3.89 -13.51
N LYS A 124 -21.96 -3.85 -14.61
CA LYS A 124 -21.84 -4.84 -15.69
C LYS A 124 -20.49 -4.76 -16.42
N ILE A 125 -19.91 -3.56 -16.53
CA ILE A 125 -18.56 -3.37 -17.10
C ILE A 125 -17.49 -3.90 -16.15
N LEU A 126 -17.60 -3.60 -14.85
CA LEU A 126 -16.66 -4.05 -13.83
C LEU A 126 -16.63 -5.57 -13.65
N ASP A 127 -17.77 -6.23 -13.88
CA ASP A 127 -17.92 -7.70 -13.83
C ASP A 127 -17.41 -8.41 -15.11
N ALA A 128 -17.08 -7.66 -16.17
CA ALA A 128 -16.61 -8.25 -17.42
C ALA A 128 -15.24 -8.92 -17.25
N PRO A 129 -14.93 -10.04 -17.95
CA PRO A 129 -13.68 -10.78 -17.76
C PRO A 129 -12.38 -9.98 -17.93
N GLY A 130 -12.39 -8.90 -18.73
CA GLY A 130 -11.22 -8.03 -18.90
C GLY A 130 -10.96 -7.09 -17.71
N VAL A 131 -11.99 -6.81 -16.90
CA VAL A 131 -11.88 -5.95 -15.69
C VAL A 131 -11.86 -6.81 -14.43
N ASN A 132 -12.81 -7.76 -14.31
CA ASN A 132 -12.92 -8.76 -13.26
C ASN A 132 -12.80 -8.18 -11.84
N ALA A 133 -13.49 -7.06 -11.58
CA ALA A 133 -13.47 -6.39 -10.29
C ALA A 133 -14.53 -6.94 -9.34
N TYR A 134 -14.20 -7.04 -8.05
CA TYR A 134 -15.14 -7.45 -7.02
C TYR A 134 -15.99 -6.26 -6.56
N THR A 135 -17.13 -6.06 -7.22
CA THR A 135 -17.97 -4.88 -6.95
C THR A 135 -18.95 -5.14 -5.79
N LEU A 136 -18.95 -4.27 -4.77
CA LEU A 136 -19.82 -4.34 -3.60
C LEU A 136 -21.32 -4.37 -4.01
N PRO A 137 -22.06 -5.45 -3.68
CA PRO A 137 -23.49 -5.55 -4.01
C PRO A 137 -24.40 -4.85 -2.99
N GLY A 138 -25.54 -4.31 -3.43
CA GLY A 138 -26.64 -3.86 -2.57
C GLY A 138 -26.34 -2.65 -1.68
N ASN A 139 -25.33 -1.85 -2.03
CA ASN A 139 -24.88 -0.66 -1.30
C ASN A 139 -24.75 0.54 -2.24
N GLU A 140 -25.78 0.75 -3.07
CA GLU A 140 -25.81 1.84 -4.04
C GLU A 140 -26.02 3.19 -3.35
N PHE A 141 -25.03 4.08 -3.42
CA PHE A 141 -25.20 5.47 -3.02
C PHE A 141 -25.55 6.33 -4.24
N LEU A 142 -26.84 6.68 -4.34
CA LEU A 142 -27.45 7.38 -5.48
C LEU A 142 -27.87 8.79 -5.07
N LEU A 143 -26.97 9.77 -5.17
CA LEU A 143 -27.29 11.15 -4.80
C LEU A 143 -28.04 11.86 -5.94
N GLY A 144 -29.35 12.06 -5.75
CA GLY A 144 -30.16 12.89 -6.64
C GLY A 144 -30.04 14.38 -6.34
N LYS A 145 -30.56 15.21 -7.25
CA LYS A 145 -30.63 16.68 -7.11
C LYS A 145 -29.31 17.32 -6.66
N ALA A 146 -28.20 16.93 -7.26
CA ALA A 146 -26.86 17.32 -6.80
C ALA A 146 -26.65 18.83 -6.63
N LYS A 147 -27.34 19.68 -7.41
CA LYS A 147 -27.27 21.14 -7.26
C LYS A 147 -27.79 21.66 -5.92
N GLU A 148 -28.75 20.96 -5.33
CA GLU A 148 -29.42 21.31 -4.07
C GLU A 148 -28.88 20.49 -2.89
N ALA A 149 -28.13 19.42 -3.17
CA ALA A 149 -27.68 18.47 -2.16
C ALA A 149 -26.46 18.95 -1.37
N PHE A 150 -25.67 19.86 -1.93
CA PHE A 150 -24.43 20.37 -1.35
C PHE A 150 -24.55 21.83 -0.94
N ASP A 151 -23.88 22.20 0.16
CA ASP A 151 -23.66 23.59 0.55
C ASP A 151 -22.47 24.22 -0.21
N ASP A 152 -22.24 25.51 0.01
CA ASP A 152 -21.15 26.27 -0.64
C ASP A 152 -19.74 25.75 -0.28
N ASN A 153 -19.61 24.94 0.78
CA ASN A 153 -18.36 24.33 1.21
C ASN A 153 -18.21 22.89 0.70
N GLY A 154 -19.11 22.43 -0.16
CA GLY A 154 -19.13 21.08 -0.71
C GLY A 154 -19.56 20.00 0.30
N ASN A 155 -20.26 20.36 1.38
CA ASN A 155 -20.82 19.40 2.31
C ASN A 155 -22.24 19.00 1.93
N ILE A 156 -22.58 17.72 2.10
CA ILE A 156 -23.96 17.25 1.93
C ILE A 156 -24.84 17.84 3.04
N ILE A 157 -25.91 18.53 2.65
CA ILE A 157 -26.78 19.29 3.58
C ILE A 157 -27.62 18.36 4.45
N ASN A 158 -28.15 17.27 3.89
CA ASN A 158 -29.08 16.40 4.59
C ASN A 158 -28.34 15.38 5.49
N PRO A 159 -28.54 15.42 6.82
CA PRO A 159 -27.83 14.51 7.74
C PRO A 159 -28.18 13.03 7.54
N GLY A 160 -29.44 12.72 7.15
CA GLY A 160 -29.85 11.35 6.85
C GLY A 160 -29.14 10.76 5.64
N THR A 161 -28.87 11.60 4.62
CA THR A 161 -28.04 11.21 3.47
C THR A 161 -26.60 10.92 3.88
N VAL A 162 -26.02 11.72 4.79
CA VAL A 162 -24.68 11.47 5.33
C VAL A 162 -24.64 10.15 6.11
N GLN A 163 -25.64 9.88 6.94
CA GLN A 163 -25.73 8.63 7.71
C GLN A 163 -25.85 7.39 6.79
N PHE A 164 -26.62 7.51 5.71
CA PHE A 164 -26.74 6.45 4.72
C PHE A 164 -25.42 6.21 3.98
N LEU A 165 -24.74 7.28 3.55
CA LEU A 165 -23.41 7.20 2.95
C LEU A 165 -22.41 6.51 3.88
N GLU A 166 -22.39 6.88 5.16
CA GLU A 166 -21.53 6.25 6.16
C GLU A 166 -21.81 4.75 6.27
N THR A 167 -23.08 4.35 6.26
CA THR A 167 -23.47 2.93 6.29
C THR A 167 -22.91 2.17 5.09
N CYS A 168 -23.01 2.75 3.88
CA CYS A 168 -22.45 2.14 2.67
C CYS A 168 -20.92 2.04 2.74
N LEU A 169 -20.24 3.07 3.24
CA LEU A 169 -18.78 3.07 3.43
C LEU A 169 -18.33 2.04 4.47
N ASP A 170 -19.03 1.92 5.59
CA ASP A 170 -18.73 0.92 6.62
C ASP A 170 -18.90 -0.51 6.09
N ASN A 171 -19.91 -0.73 5.22
CA ASN A 171 -20.08 -2.01 4.54
C ASN A 171 -18.95 -2.26 3.52
N PHE A 172 -18.49 -1.21 2.81
CA PHE A 172 -17.35 -1.34 1.90
C PHE A 172 -16.06 -1.69 2.64
N ILE A 173 -15.77 -1.06 3.78
CA ILE A 173 -14.61 -1.39 4.63
C ILE A 173 -14.60 -2.88 5.01
N LYS A 174 -15.75 -3.40 5.50
CA LYS A 174 -15.90 -4.82 5.83
C LYS A 174 -15.71 -5.71 4.61
N TYR A 175 -16.31 -5.33 3.49
CA TYR A 175 -16.22 -6.07 2.24
C TYR A 175 -14.78 -6.16 1.71
N VAL A 176 -14.03 -5.06 1.74
CA VAL A 176 -12.60 -5.06 1.39
C VAL A 176 -11.83 -6.02 2.31
N GLY A 177 -12.12 -6.06 3.61
CA GLY A 177 -11.51 -7.02 4.53
C GLY A 177 -11.74 -8.48 4.13
N VAL A 178 -12.98 -8.83 3.73
CA VAL A 178 -13.32 -10.18 3.25
C VAL A 178 -12.64 -10.47 1.90
N VAL A 179 -12.77 -9.57 0.92
CA VAL A 179 -12.21 -9.76 -0.42
C VAL A 179 -10.69 -9.87 -0.39
N SER A 180 -10.02 -9.08 0.45
CA SER A 180 -8.56 -9.11 0.57
C SER A 180 -8.04 -10.47 1.07
N SER A 181 -8.85 -11.21 1.83
CA SER A 181 -8.52 -12.59 2.24
C SER A 181 -8.58 -13.61 1.10
N LEU A 182 -9.30 -13.29 0.02
CA LEU A 182 -9.40 -14.11 -1.19
C LEU A 182 -8.30 -13.81 -2.20
N ARG A 183 -7.68 -12.62 -2.12
CA ARG A 183 -6.63 -12.19 -3.05
C ARG A 183 -5.35 -12.96 -2.78
N LYS A 184 -4.80 -13.60 -3.82
CA LYS A 184 -3.43 -14.11 -3.77
C LYS A 184 -2.48 -12.91 -3.95
N PRO A 185 -1.40 -12.82 -3.15
CA PRO A 185 -0.33 -11.87 -3.43
C PRO A 185 0.17 -12.04 -4.87
N LYS A 186 0.58 -10.95 -5.51
CA LYS A 186 1.26 -11.04 -6.81
C LYS A 186 2.50 -11.92 -6.65
N ALA A 187 2.73 -12.80 -7.61
CA ALA A 187 3.94 -13.60 -7.64
C ALA A 187 5.15 -12.65 -7.56
N ILE A 188 6.09 -12.97 -6.68
CA ILE A 188 7.35 -12.24 -6.57
C ILE A 188 8.28 -12.86 -7.59
N GLU A 189 8.65 -12.07 -8.60
CA GLU A 189 9.64 -12.46 -9.60
C GLU A 189 11.06 -12.40 -8.99
N SER A 190 12.03 -12.93 -9.72
CA SER A 190 13.44 -12.82 -9.30
C SER A 190 13.85 -11.34 -9.36
N GLU A 191 14.38 -10.82 -8.26
CA GLU A 191 14.90 -9.45 -8.21
C GLU A 191 16.32 -9.39 -8.78
N ASP A 192 16.64 -8.30 -9.48
CA ASP A 192 18.02 -7.97 -9.85
C ASP A 192 18.73 -7.32 -8.66
N LEU A 193 19.45 -8.11 -7.88
CA LEU A 193 20.24 -7.61 -6.75
C LEU A 193 21.64 -7.11 -7.15
N TYR A 194 21.98 -7.14 -8.43
CA TYR A 194 23.33 -6.88 -8.94
C TYR A 194 23.43 -5.58 -9.76
N CYS A 195 22.34 -4.80 -9.82
CA CYS A 195 22.27 -3.55 -10.57
C CYS A 195 22.68 -3.75 -12.04
N GLN A 196 22.19 -4.81 -12.68
CA GLN A 196 22.43 -5.10 -14.10
C GLN A 196 21.61 -4.18 -15.01
N GLY A 197 20.44 -3.73 -14.52
CA GLY A 197 19.61 -2.71 -15.15
C GLY A 197 20.17 -1.29 -15.05
N GLN A 198 19.48 -0.37 -15.72
CA GLN A 198 19.69 1.08 -15.58
C GLN A 198 18.35 1.77 -15.37
N ILE A 199 18.36 2.78 -14.52
CA ILE A 199 17.27 3.72 -14.25
C ILE A 199 17.77 5.14 -14.53
N ASP A 200 16.87 6.12 -14.53
CA ASP A 200 17.18 7.52 -14.87
C ASP A 200 18.31 8.13 -13.99
N THR A 201 18.44 7.67 -12.75
CA THR A 201 19.45 8.15 -11.78
C THR A 201 20.72 7.29 -11.75
N THR A 202 20.84 6.26 -12.58
CA THR A 202 22.01 5.37 -12.58
C THR A 202 23.29 6.11 -13.00
N ILE A 203 24.28 6.11 -12.12
CA ILE A 203 25.61 6.68 -12.40
C ILE A 203 26.45 5.63 -13.11
N THR A 204 26.58 5.77 -14.43
CA THR A 204 27.31 4.79 -15.27
C THR A 204 28.82 4.96 -15.21
N GLY A 205 29.58 3.91 -15.57
CA GLY A 205 31.03 3.97 -15.74
C GLY A 205 31.86 4.02 -14.46
N ILE A 206 31.27 3.72 -13.31
CA ILE A 206 31.93 3.46 -12.03
C ILE A 206 31.33 2.14 -11.54
N ASP A 207 32.15 1.21 -11.05
CA ASP A 207 31.65 -0.05 -10.50
C ASP A 207 30.89 0.22 -9.18
N PRO A 208 29.60 -0.13 -9.03
CA PRO A 208 28.86 -0.03 -7.78
C PRO A 208 29.60 -0.53 -6.53
N ASP A 209 30.44 -1.56 -6.65
CA ASP A 209 31.18 -2.12 -5.51
C ASP A 209 32.59 -1.49 -5.31
N ASP A 210 32.89 -0.39 -5.99
CA ASP A 210 34.12 0.38 -5.77
C ASP A 210 34.10 1.00 -4.35
N PRO A 211 35.12 0.79 -3.50
CA PRO A 211 35.13 1.32 -2.13
C PRO A 211 35.15 2.85 -2.06
N ASP A 212 35.58 3.52 -3.15
CA ASP A 212 35.56 4.97 -3.32
C ASP A 212 34.39 5.44 -4.20
N TRP A 213 33.36 4.60 -4.40
CA TRP A 213 32.24 4.89 -5.30
C TRP A 213 31.61 6.25 -4.99
N LEU A 214 31.37 6.57 -3.72
CA LEU A 214 30.75 7.83 -3.30
C LEU A 214 31.51 9.05 -3.84
N ASP A 215 32.84 9.08 -3.68
CA ASP A 215 33.65 10.23 -4.11
C ASP A 215 33.72 10.32 -5.64
N LYS A 216 33.94 9.19 -6.31
CA LYS A 216 33.99 9.11 -7.78
C LYS A 216 32.65 9.49 -8.42
N ALA A 217 31.55 9.03 -7.83
CA ALA A 217 30.20 9.30 -8.29
C ALA A 217 29.82 10.77 -8.07
N ALA A 218 30.15 11.32 -6.90
CA ALA A 218 29.94 12.73 -6.58
C ALA A 218 30.68 13.65 -7.55
N GLU A 219 31.96 13.37 -7.85
CA GLU A 219 32.72 14.11 -8.86
C GLU A 219 32.06 14.01 -10.24
N LYS A 220 31.68 12.80 -10.65
CA LYS A 220 31.11 12.54 -11.98
C LYS A 220 29.80 13.30 -12.24
N VAL A 221 28.95 13.41 -11.23
CA VAL A 221 27.66 14.11 -11.35
C VAL A 221 27.72 15.58 -10.94
N ASN A 222 28.90 16.10 -10.58
CA ASN A 222 29.09 17.44 -10.01
C ASN A 222 28.18 17.67 -8.79
N ALA A 223 28.15 16.71 -7.87
CA ALA A 223 27.34 16.80 -6.66
C ALA A 223 27.77 18.01 -5.81
N VAL A 224 26.78 18.68 -5.20
CA VAL A 224 27.03 19.78 -4.26
C VAL A 224 27.26 19.24 -2.85
N GLU A 225 28.15 19.90 -2.09
CA GLU A 225 28.45 19.57 -0.70
C GLU A 225 28.63 20.84 0.15
N GLY A 226 28.80 20.66 1.46
CA GLY A 226 29.07 21.76 2.38
C GLY A 226 27.90 22.74 2.52
N ASP A 227 28.16 24.02 2.26
CA ASP A 227 27.22 25.11 2.54
C ASP A 227 26.31 25.47 1.35
N ALA A 228 26.36 24.68 0.26
CA ALA A 228 25.43 24.85 -0.86
C ALA A 228 23.99 24.57 -0.41
N TYR A 229 23.06 25.44 -0.81
CA TYR A 229 21.63 25.30 -0.49
C TYR A 229 20.93 24.30 -1.41
N VAL A 230 20.13 23.43 -0.82
CA VAL A 230 19.22 22.49 -1.46
C VAL A 230 17.78 22.90 -1.12
N LYS A 231 16.95 23.04 -2.16
CA LYS A 231 15.50 23.25 -2.02
C LYS A 231 14.79 21.91 -1.94
N LEU A 232 14.07 21.68 -0.86
CA LEU A 232 13.17 20.55 -0.65
C LEU A 232 11.71 21.02 -0.85
N ASP A 233 10.76 20.09 -0.97
CA ASP A 233 9.34 20.42 -1.20
C ASP A 233 8.80 21.44 -0.18
N ASN A 234 9.21 21.30 1.08
CA ASN A 234 8.80 22.16 2.19
C ASN A 234 10.01 22.65 3.01
N GLY A 235 11.17 22.84 2.39
CA GLY A 235 12.40 23.23 3.11
C GLY A 235 13.48 23.86 2.25
N LEU A 236 14.38 24.60 2.90
CA LEU A 236 15.58 25.17 2.29
C LEU A 236 16.73 25.02 3.30
N LEU A 237 17.67 24.12 3.01
CA LEU A 237 18.77 23.75 3.91
C LEU A 237 20.08 23.73 3.14
N THR A 238 21.21 24.01 3.80
CA THR A 238 22.51 23.63 3.23
C THR A 238 22.71 22.12 3.27
N VAL A 239 23.61 21.57 2.45
CA VAL A 239 23.95 20.14 2.52
C VAL A 239 24.44 19.75 3.92
N ASN A 240 25.24 20.59 4.57
CA ASN A 240 25.67 20.41 5.96
C ASN A 240 24.49 20.34 6.94
N GLN A 241 23.52 21.26 6.81
CA GLN A 241 22.32 21.25 7.64
C GLN A 241 21.46 19.99 7.41
N LEU A 242 21.37 19.53 6.16
CA LEU A 242 20.67 18.29 5.82
C LEU A 242 21.36 17.06 6.44
N ASN A 243 22.69 16.99 6.37
CA ASN A 243 23.47 15.94 7.03
C ASN A 243 23.26 15.94 8.54
N MET A 244 23.31 17.11 9.19
CA MET A 244 23.02 17.24 10.62
C MET A 244 21.60 16.80 10.97
N PHE A 245 20.62 17.17 10.14
CA PHE A 245 19.22 16.78 10.32
C PHE A 245 19.03 15.25 10.24
N LEU A 246 19.62 14.60 9.23
CA LEU A 246 19.51 13.14 9.05
C LEU A 246 20.28 12.37 10.13
N ASN A 247 21.43 12.87 10.58
CA ASN A 247 22.20 12.26 11.66
C ASN A 247 21.55 12.45 13.04
N ALA A 248 20.72 13.49 13.23
CA ALA A 248 19.99 13.71 14.47
C ALA A 248 18.74 12.83 14.62
N MET A 249 18.39 12.04 13.59
CA MET A 249 17.28 11.10 13.68
C MET A 249 17.52 10.06 14.79
N PRO A 250 16.49 9.70 15.58
CA PRO A 250 16.63 8.74 16.68
C PRO A 250 16.65 7.28 16.21
N PHE A 251 16.93 7.06 14.93
CA PHE A 251 16.96 5.78 14.25
C PHE A 251 18.02 5.81 13.15
N GLU A 252 18.54 4.63 12.82
CA GLU A 252 19.39 4.43 11.66
C GLU A 252 18.51 4.39 10.41
N LEU A 253 18.94 5.08 9.37
CA LEU A 253 18.29 5.18 8.08
C LEU A 253 19.21 4.61 7.03
N THR A 254 18.66 3.81 6.13
CA THR A 254 19.34 3.46 4.88
C THR A 254 18.40 3.61 3.69
N TYR A 255 18.98 3.91 2.52
CA TYR A 255 18.25 4.05 1.28
C TYR A 255 18.88 3.21 0.18
N ALA A 256 18.04 2.45 -0.51
CA ALA A 256 18.36 1.80 -1.77
C ALA A 256 17.33 2.20 -2.83
N ASP A 257 17.80 2.46 -4.06
CA ASP A 257 16.96 2.90 -5.18
C ASP A 257 16.18 1.74 -5.82
N ASP A 258 15.40 2.03 -6.86
CA ASP A 258 14.64 1.03 -7.60
C ASP A 258 15.49 0.13 -8.51
N ASN A 259 16.79 0.39 -8.65
CA ASN A 259 17.77 -0.52 -9.25
C ASN A 259 18.50 -1.38 -8.19
N ASN A 260 17.99 -1.38 -6.96
CA ASN A 260 18.55 -2.11 -5.81
C ASN A 260 20.01 -1.72 -5.50
N GLN A 261 20.40 -0.47 -5.77
CA GLN A 261 21.71 0.07 -5.38
C GLN A 261 21.60 0.72 -4.00
N PHE A 262 22.51 0.41 -3.07
CA PHE A 262 22.56 1.02 -1.75
C PHE A 262 23.28 2.37 -1.83
N LEU A 263 22.57 3.48 -1.59
CA LEU A 263 23.08 4.82 -1.91
C LEU A 263 23.32 5.70 -0.68
N TYR A 264 22.70 5.41 0.44
CA TYR A 264 22.80 6.29 1.60
C TYR A 264 22.56 5.54 2.92
N TYR A 265 23.26 5.98 3.96
CA TYR A 265 22.90 5.75 5.34
C TYR A 265 23.26 6.96 6.19
N ASN A 266 22.53 7.21 7.28
CA ASN A 266 22.96 8.20 8.26
C ASN A 266 24.04 7.59 9.17
N ASN A 267 25.08 8.36 9.49
CA ASN A 267 26.15 7.90 10.37
C ASN A 267 26.19 8.76 11.63
N ASN A 268 25.49 8.31 12.68
CA ASN A 268 25.49 8.93 14.00
C ASN A 268 26.33 8.16 15.04
N HIS A 269 27.01 7.08 14.62
CA HIS A 269 27.83 6.24 15.47
C HIS A 269 29.33 6.51 15.23
N PRO A 270 30.11 6.85 16.27
CA PRO A 270 31.58 6.99 16.14
C PRO A 270 32.28 5.66 15.77
N ASP A 271 31.67 4.54 16.14
CA ASP A 271 32.14 3.18 15.86
C ASP A 271 31.02 2.39 15.14
N PRO A 272 31.24 1.94 13.89
CA PRO A 272 30.27 1.14 13.14
C PRO A 272 29.80 -0.14 13.85
N ASP A 273 30.60 -0.71 14.75
CA ASP A 273 30.22 -1.90 15.51
C ASP A 273 29.14 -1.62 16.57
N THR A 274 28.83 -0.35 16.82
CA THR A 274 27.75 0.07 17.73
C THR A 274 26.40 0.28 17.03
N MET A 275 26.37 0.21 15.69
CA MET A 275 25.14 0.27 14.91
C MET A 275 24.33 -1.01 15.04
N LEU A 276 23.00 -0.90 15.07
CA LEU A 276 22.05 -2.00 15.04
C LEU A 276 22.02 -2.70 13.68
N GLY A 277 22.15 -1.92 12.60
CA GLY A 277 22.42 -2.39 11.25
C GLY A 277 23.75 -1.85 10.77
N LYS A 278 24.84 -2.55 11.11
CA LYS A 278 26.21 -2.16 10.73
C LYS A 278 26.31 -1.72 9.27
N ARG A 279 26.79 -0.49 9.07
CA ARG A 279 27.16 0.08 7.76
C ARG A 279 28.51 0.77 7.86
N VAL A 280 29.27 0.69 6.77
CA VAL A 280 30.53 1.41 6.61
C VAL A 280 30.51 2.21 5.31
N ARG A 281 31.34 3.24 5.21
CA ARG A 281 31.29 4.20 4.12
C ARG A 281 31.54 3.54 2.76
N GLU A 282 32.43 2.55 2.73
CA GLU A 282 32.81 1.77 1.56
C GLU A 282 31.65 0.96 0.97
N GLN A 283 30.54 0.82 1.72
CA GLN A 283 29.32 0.19 1.21
C GLN A 283 28.45 1.14 0.40
N VAL A 284 28.64 2.46 0.50
CA VAL A 284 27.87 3.42 -0.30
C VAL A 284 28.19 3.22 -1.78
N GLY A 285 27.15 2.91 -2.55
CA GLY A 285 27.23 2.53 -3.96
C GLY A 285 27.03 1.03 -4.18
N ASN A 286 27.22 0.18 -3.16
CA ASN A 286 27.24 -1.28 -3.36
C ASN A 286 25.91 -1.81 -3.91
N ARG A 287 26.04 -2.91 -4.67
CA ARG A 287 24.92 -3.75 -5.07
C ARG A 287 24.25 -4.33 -3.83
N MET A 288 22.93 -4.51 -3.86
CA MET A 288 22.23 -5.18 -2.75
C MET A 288 22.78 -6.58 -2.46
N ALA A 289 23.19 -7.32 -3.50
CA ALA A 289 23.85 -8.61 -3.36
C ALA A 289 25.18 -8.51 -2.59
N THR A 290 25.94 -7.44 -2.80
CA THR A 290 27.24 -7.20 -2.15
C THR A 290 27.06 -6.75 -0.71
N VAL A 291 26.11 -5.84 -0.44
CA VAL A 291 25.72 -5.43 0.93
C VAL A 291 25.37 -6.66 1.79
N HIS A 292 24.70 -7.64 1.20
CA HIS A 292 24.30 -8.88 1.85
C HIS A 292 25.20 -10.08 1.53
N GLY A 293 26.40 -9.88 0.98
CA GLY A 293 27.25 -10.96 0.46
C GLY A 293 27.75 -11.97 1.51
N SER A 294 27.64 -11.64 2.80
CA SER A 294 27.93 -12.57 3.91
C SER A 294 26.78 -13.53 4.22
N LEU A 295 25.60 -13.31 3.66
CA LEU A 295 24.44 -14.17 3.86
C LEU A 295 24.57 -15.46 3.04
N PRO A 296 24.16 -16.61 3.58
CA PRO A 296 24.04 -17.84 2.79
C PRO A 296 22.94 -17.68 1.72
N PRO A 297 23.00 -18.43 0.59
CA PRO A 297 22.04 -18.30 -0.51
C PRO A 297 20.57 -18.41 -0.10
N ALA A 298 20.25 -19.26 0.89
CA ALA A 298 18.89 -19.40 1.40
C ALA A 298 18.35 -18.11 2.07
N ARG A 299 19.22 -17.28 2.66
CA ARG A 299 18.84 -16.00 3.26
C ARG A 299 18.77 -14.86 2.24
N MET A 300 19.48 -14.95 1.11
CA MET A 300 19.34 -14.00 0.00
C MET A 300 17.92 -13.96 -0.57
N LYS A 301 17.23 -15.10 -0.60
CA LYS A 301 15.81 -15.16 -0.98
C LYS A 301 14.89 -14.31 -0.10
N ASN A 302 15.26 -14.09 1.17
CA ASN A 302 14.49 -13.20 2.04
C ASN A 302 14.68 -11.73 1.62
N VAL A 303 15.88 -11.35 1.15
CA VAL A 303 16.14 -10.02 0.61
C VAL A 303 15.31 -9.79 -0.65
N GLU A 304 15.35 -10.74 -1.60
CA GLU A 304 14.50 -10.71 -2.81
C GLU A 304 13.02 -10.63 -2.45
N TRP A 305 12.56 -11.40 -1.45
CA TRP A 305 11.18 -11.37 -1.01
C TRP A 305 10.76 -10.02 -0.44
N VAL A 306 11.61 -9.40 0.41
CA VAL A 306 11.33 -8.06 0.98
C VAL A 306 11.24 -7.02 -0.13
N ILE A 307 12.19 -7.02 -1.08
CA ILE A 307 12.19 -6.07 -2.17
C ILE A 307 10.98 -6.30 -3.08
N GLY A 308 10.78 -7.52 -3.55
CA GLY A 308 9.73 -7.84 -4.49
C GLY A 308 8.32 -7.66 -3.92
N THR A 309 8.09 -7.94 -2.63
CA THR A 309 6.78 -7.69 -2.01
C THR A 309 6.45 -6.20 -1.93
N LEU A 310 7.46 -5.36 -1.67
CA LEU A 310 7.34 -3.90 -1.62
C LEU A 310 7.17 -3.31 -3.04
N ARG A 311 8.01 -3.75 -3.98
CA ARG A 311 8.00 -3.33 -5.40
C ARG A 311 6.67 -3.64 -6.07
N ASN A 312 6.12 -4.83 -5.85
CA ASN A 312 4.83 -5.24 -6.40
C ASN A 312 3.63 -4.55 -5.74
N GLY A 313 3.83 -3.83 -4.64
CA GLY A 313 2.75 -3.25 -3.85
C GLY A 313 1.91 -4.28 -3.11
N ASN A 314 2.46 -5.48 -2.86
CA ASN A 314 1.80 -6.48 -2.01
C ASN A 314 1.79 -6.02 -0.54
N GLN A 315 2.83 -5.29 -0.13
CA GLN A 315 2.91 -4.62 1.17
C GLN A 315 3.52 -3.22 0.97
N GLU A 316 3.08 -2.23 1.75
CA GLU A 316 3.70 -0.88 1.79
C GLU A 316 4.91 -0.84 2.74
N TYR A 317 4.92 -1.73 3.73
CA TYR A 317 5.98 -1.87 4.71
C TYR A 317 6.19 -3.33 5.08
N VAL A 318 7.45 -3.72 5.31
CA VAL A 318 7.82 -4.99 5.94
C VAL A 318 8.52 -4.67 7.26
N ARG A 319 8.07 -5.28 8.35
CA ARG A 319 8.67 -5.12 9.68
C ARG A 319 9.21 -6.45 10.16
N THR A 320 10.44 -6.44 10.67
CA THR A 320 11.05 -7.62 11.30
C THR A 320 11.75 -7.24 12.60
N VAL A 321 11.78 -8.17 13.53
CA VAL A 321 12.62 -8.10 14.74
C VAL A 321 13.82 -9.00 14.50
N VAL A 322 15.03 -8.44 14.61
CA VAL A 322 16.26 -9.20 14.42
C VAL A 322 16.45 -10.15 15.61
N PRO A 323 16.56 -11.47 15.39
CA PRO A 323 16.75 -12.43 16.46
C PRO A 323 18.18 -12.38 17.01
N GLY A 324 18.36 -12.87 18.23
CA GLY A 324 19.69 -13.03 18.83
C GLY A 324 20.31 -11.75 19.39
N THR A 325 19.54 -10.67 19.50
CA THR A 325 19.97 -9.47 20.22
C THR A 325 19.84 -9.64 21.74
N PRO A 326 20.61 -8.89 22.54
CA PRO A 326 20.47 -8.87 23.98
C PRO A 326 19.03 -8.52 24.44
N PRO A 327 18.55 -8.98 25.62
CA PRO A 327 17.19 -8.76 26.09
C PRO A 327 16.75 -7.29 26.20
N GLU A 328 17.70 -6.38 26.37
CA GLU A 328 17.52 -4.93 26.42
C GLU A 328 17.41 -4.28 25.03
N VAL A 329 17.58 -5.06 23.95
CA VAL A 329 17.51 -4.60 22.57
C VAL A 329 16.40 -5.33 21.83
N ILE A 330 15.36 -4.58 21.47
CA ILE A 330 14.37 -5.01 20.47
C ILE A 330 14.78 -4.36 19.15
N ASN A 331 15.74 -4.97 18.46
CA ASN A 331 16.24 -4.45 17.19
C ASN A 331 15.18 -4.65 16.10
N THR A 332 14.56 -3.55 15.68
CA THR A 332 13.47 -3.54 14.72
C THR A 332 13.96 -2.95 13.41
N HIS A 333 13.82 -3.70 12.32
CA HIS A 333 14.03 -3.20 10.97
C HIS A 333 12.66 -2.99 10.32
N ASN A 334 12.42 -1.77 9.86
CA ASN A 334 11.24 -1.40 9.08
C ASN A 334 11.68 -1.03 7.66
N TYR A 335 11.31 -1.84 6.69
CA TYR A 335 11.50 -1.54 5.27
C TYR A 335 10.24 -0.90 4.74
N GLN A 336 10.35 0.31 4.22
CA GLN A 336 9.24 1.06 3.66
C GLN A 336 9.49 1.31 2.17
N ALA A 337 8.50 0.97 1.35
CA ALA A 337 8.56 1.29 -0.07
C ALA A 337 8.49 2.80 -0.32
N MET A 338 9.31 3.27 -1.24
CA MET A 338 9.27 4.63 -1.77
C MET A 338 8.69 4.62 -3.18
N TYR A 339 8.14 5.74 -3.62
CA TYR A 339 7.45 5.82 -4.91
C TYR A 339 7.72 7.14 -5.62
N TYR A 340 7.84 7.07 -6.94
CA TYR A 340 7.88 8.24 -7.82
C TYR A 340 6.51 8.92 -7.88
N PRO A 341 6.42 10.16 -8.40
CA PRO A 341 5.15 10.88 -8.50
C PRO A 341 4.06 10.15 -9.29
N ASP A 342 4.42 9.32 -10.27
CA ASP A 342 3.49 8.46 -11.02
C ASP A 342 3.08 7.18 -10.26
N GLY A 343 3.48 7.05 -8.99
CA GLY A 343 3.20 5.93 -8.11
C GLY A 343 4.03 4.68 -8.37
N SER A 344 4.94 4.68 -9.35
CA SER A 344 5.87 3.57 -9.58
C SER A 344 6.87 3.46 -8.43
N TYR A 345 7.40 2.27 -8.19
CA TYR A 345 8.31 1.99 -7.09
C TYR A 345 9.65 2.71 -7.29
N ALA A 346 10.15 3.39 -6.26
CA ALA A 346 11.37 4.21 -6.28
C ALA A 346 12.47 3.71 -5.34
N GLY A 347 12.28 2.53 -4.75
CA GLY A 347 13.25 1.93 -3.83
C GLY A 347 12.71 1.72 -2.41
N ILE A 348 13.63 1.54 -1.47
CA ILE A 348 13.35 1.25 -0.06
C ILE A 348 14.07 2.25 0.84
N ASN A 349 13.32 2.76 1.80
CA ASN A 349 13.86 3.36 3.01
C ASN A 349 13.81 2.30 4.13
N GLU A 350 14.96 1.96 4.70
CA GLU A 350 15.05 1.08 5.87
C GLU A 350 15.28 1.94 7.13
N ILE A 351 14.43 1.73 8.14
CA ILE A 351 14.51 2.39 9.43
C ILE A 351 14.81 1.34 10.50
N ILE A 352 15.97 1.46 11.15
CA ILE A 352 16.45 0.52 12.17
C ILE A 352 16.53 1.24 13.52
N PHE A 353 15.97 0.62 14.56
CA PHE A 353 16.01 1.19 15.91
C PHE A 353 15.77 0.14 16.98
N ASN A 354 16.27 0.43 18.18
CA ASN A 354 15.91 -0.30 19.38
C ASN A 354 14.55 0.19 19.87
N PHE A 355 13.51 -0.65 19.76
CA PHE A 355 12.17 -0.28 20.21
C PHE A 355 11.99 -0.34 21.73
N LYS A 356 12.89 -1.02 22.46
CA LYS A 356 12.75 -1.25 23.90
C LYS A 356 12.61 0.03 24.72
N PRO A 357 13.40 1.10 24.53
CA PRO A 357 13.25 2.34 25.31
C PRO A 357 11.89 3.01 25.13
N TRP A 358 11.34 2.96 23.92
CA TRP A 358 10.02 3.52 23.60
C TRP A 358 8.90 2.73 24.28
N LEU A 359 9.00 1.40 24.24
CA LEU A 359 8.09 0.51 24.92
C LEU A 359 8.13 0.73 26.44
N ASP A 360 9.32 0.80 27.03
CA ASP A 360 9.51 1.02 28.45
C ASP A 360 8.93 2.36 28.90
N TRP A 361 9.23 3.43 28.16
CA TRP A 361 8.66 4.76 28.40
C TRP A 361 7.13 4.74 28.34
N TYR A 362 6.55 4.08 27.34
CA TYR A 362 5.10 3.98 27.17
C TYR A 362 4.46 3.22 28.36
N LEU A 363 5.00 2.06 28.73
CA LEU A 363 4.48 1.25 29.84
C LEU A 363 4.60 2.00 31.17
N GLN A 364 5.74 2.65 31.42
CA GLN A 364 5.96 3.46 32.61
C GLN A 364 4.99 4.65 32.70
N THR A 365 4.79 5.36 31.59
CA THR A 365 3.95 6.56 31.53
C THR A 365 2.47 6.22 31.69
N THR A 366 2.03 5.10 31.10
CA THR A 366 0.61 4.72 31.09
C THR A 366 0.23 3.81 32.28
N GLY A 367 1.20 3.26 33.00
CA GLY A 367 0.98 2.22 34.01
C GLY A 367 0.50 0.90 33.42
N GLN A 368 0.52 0.75 32.08
CA GLN A 368 0.17 -0.50 31.42
C GLN A 368 1.27 -1.53 31.61
N ARG A 369 0.91 -2.80 31.47
CA ARG A 369 1.84 -3.93 31.52
C ARG A 369 1.60 -4.85 30.34
N LEU A 370 2.67 -5.48 29.86
CA LEU A 370 2.55 -6.58 28.91
C LEU A 370 1.90 -7.78 29.60
N VAL A 371 0.88 -8.35 28.98
CA VAL A 371 0.25 -9.62 29.39
C VAL A 371 0.55 -10.65 28.31
N GLY A 372 0.99 -11.85 28.71
CA GLY A 372 1.60 -12.81 27.80
C GLY A 372 0.66 -13.46 26.77
N GLY A 373 1.28 -13.96 25.70
CA GLY A 373 0.81 -14.98 24.76
C GLY A 373 1.86 -16.13 24.70
N THR A 374 1.41 -17.35 24.39
CA THR A 374 2.11 -18.63 24.60
C THR A 374 3.58 -18.67 24.18
N THR A 375 4.49 -18.80 25.15
CA THR A 375 5.88 -19.21 24.95
C THR A 375 5.99 -20.73 24.95
N ALA A 376 6.64 -21.31 23.94
CA ALA A 376 7.18 -22.67 24.07
C ALA A 376 8.08 -22.74 25.32
N ALA A 377 7.88 -23.77 26.14
CA ALA A 377 8.43 -23.93 27.48
C ALA A 377 9.98 -23.99 27.52
N PRO A 378 10.57 -23.68 28.69
CA PRO A 378 10.99 -24.81 29.53
C PRO A 378 10.74 -24.61 31.04
N GLY A 379 10.43 -25.71 31.72
CA GLY A 379 10.63 -25.86 33.17
C GLY A 379 9.42 -25.57 34.05
N ALA A 380 8.88 -26.63 34.66
CA ALA A 380 7.72 -26.61 35.54
C ALA A 380 7.95 -25.85 36.86
N SER A 381 6.94 -25.06 37.27
CA SER A 381 6.46 -25.05 38.65
C SER A 381 5.09 -24.35 38.71
N ALA A 382 4.09 -25.14 39.09
CA ALA A 382 2.70 -24.73 39.27
C ALA A 382 2.54 -23.70 40.39
N VAL A 383 1.67 -22.70 40.19
CA VAL A 383 0.78 -22.23 41.27
C VAL A 383 -0.57 -21.85 40.66
N ASP A 384 -1.57 -22.37 41.36
CA ASP A 384 -3.02 -22.39 41.17
C ASP A 384 -3.68 -21.00 41.12
N ALA A 385 -4.70 -20.85 40.25
CA ALA A 385 -5.73 -19.82 40.38
C ALA A 385 -7.02 -20.34 39.74
N THR A 386 -7.89 -20.80 40.62
CA THR A 386 -9.27 -21.20 40.41
C THR A 386 -10.14 -20.05 39.87
N SER A 387 -10.90 -20.31 38.80
CA SER A 387 -12.26 -19.77 38.69
C SER A 387 -13.11 -20.62 37.74
N SER A 388 -14.24 -21.04 38.27
CA SER A 388 -15.27 -21.98 37.85
C SER A 388 -16.05 -21.70 36.55
N ALA A 389 -16.63 -22.80 36.05
CA ALA A 389 -17.88 -22.97 35.29
C ALA A 389 -17.80 -22.78 33.75
N SER A 390 -18.30 -23.67 32.89
CA SER A 390 -19.18 -24.84 33.07
C SER A 390 -19.16 -25.71 31.80
N THR A 391 -19.02 -27.02 31.99
CA THR A 391 -19.18 -28.09 30.99
C THR A 391 -20.65 -28.46 30.81
N SER A 392 -21.08 -28.70 29.56
CA SER A 392 -22.18 -29.62 29.25
C SER A 392 -21.77 -30.53 28.10
N THR A 393 -21.40 -31.75 28.48
CA THR A 393 -21.09 -32.92 27.66
C THR A 393 -22.34 -33.57 27.10
N GLY A 394 -22.22 -34.22 25.94
CA GLY A 394 -23.19 -35.20 25.46
C GLY A 394 -22.66 -35.93 24.24
N ASP A 395 -21.98 -37.06 24.46
CA ASP A 395 -21.45 -37.95 23.43
C ASP A 395 -22.22 -39.29 23.43
N ALA A 396 -22.64 -39.69 22.22
CA ALA A 396 -22.89 -41.04 21.66
C ALA A 396 -23.81 -42.07 22.37
N PRO A 397 -24.39 -43.02 21.61
CA PRO A 397 -23.63 -44.25 21.30
C PRO A 397 -23.77 -44.82 19.87
N VAL A 398 -22.61 -45.21 19.31
CA VAL A 398 -22.22 -46.52 18.72
C VAL A 398 -23.34 -47.52 18.32
N ASN A 399 -23.44 -47.94 17.04
CA ASN A 399 -22.80 -49.16 16.46
C ASN A 399 -23.26 -49.48 15.01
N GLN A 400 -22.40 -50.23 14.30
CA GLN A 400 -22.42 -50.67 12.90
C GLN A 400 -23.67 -51.46 12.41
N ALA A 401 -23.99 -51.33 11.11
CA ALA A 401 -24.18 -52.46 10.18
C ALA A 401 -24.23 -51.99 8.70
N THR A 402 -23.54 -52.75 7.86
CA THR A 402 -23.49 -52.75 6.38
C THR A 402 -24.82 -53.20 5.74
N ASP A 403 -25.20 -52.68 4.57
CA ASP A 403 -25.36 -53.49 3.33
C ASP A 403 -25.64 -52.62 2.09
N ALA A 404 -25.37 -53.22 0.93
CA ALA A 404 -25.24 -52.68 -0.40
C ALA A 404 -26.55 -52.63 -1.22
N THR A 405 -26.38 -52.27 -2.51
CA THR A 405 -27.27 -52.51 -3.68
C THR A 405 -28.46 -51.55 -3.85
N SER A 406 -28.50 -50.71 -4.89
CA SER A 406 -28.72 -50.92 -6.34
C SER A 406 -30.15 -50.56 -6.71
N GLY A 407 -30.36 -49.84 -7.80
CA GLY A 407 -31.68 -49.77 -8.44
C GLY A 407 -32.01 -48.40 -9.00
N ALA A 408 -31.54 -48.15 -10.22
CA ALA A 408 -32.22 -47.25 -11.15
C ALA A 408 -33.56 -47.88 -11.59
N SER A 409 -34.56 -47.02 -11.82
CA SER A 409 -35.64 -47.11 -12.83
C SER A 409 -36.49 -45.84 -12.69
N GLU A 410 -36.44 -44.91 -13.65
CA GLU A 410 -37.41 -44.73 -14.75
C GLU A 410 -38.84 -44.41 -14.29
N HIS A 411 -39.21 -43.12 -14.40
CA HIS A 411 -40.19 -42.66 -15.38
C HIS A 411 -40.01 -41.18 -15.70
#